data_AF-A0A1N7IHT0-F1
#
_entry.id   AF-A0A1N7IHT0-F1
#
_cell.length_a   1.000
_cell.length_b   1.000
_cell.length_c   1.000
_cell.angle_alpha   90.00
_cell.angle_beta   90.00
_cell.angle_gamma   90.00
#
_symmetry.space_group_name_H-M   'P 1'
#
loop_
_entity.id
_entity.type
_entity.pdbx_description
1 polymer ?
#
loop_
_entity_poly.entity_id
_entity_poly.type
_entity_poly.pdbx_seq_one_letter_code
_entity_poly.pdbx_strand_id
1 'polypeptide(L)'
;MPSFATSALLATAILLGAAAPVLPALAQSSKAPTAAPAPAPLAPPMKIPDYRGSLRDLVTGLSDYAKGRNARFIVLTREGLGLTVKEEREVKMEALLNPNPDPRIPVATTPLGSPHRRYVKAIDGVVMNDQYCVPVVDSTASVGFIRMLQDNGLSVLSVDHCETRQMVGTALAESRKNGVLAHVDMSPRGLDRVPADPPTGENSNNINGLGEARNVLFLDGNAGYTTKDDLVVALGQTNWDMVVMDAFHRDRTPLTYADVRSLHQKKVGTRRLILARLDIAHARDTRYYWKNDWKVGSPDWIASPVVAVPGEYDVKFWDAEWRALVGKTFAALMDLGFDGVVLEGVDAYKPLEARIPLNL
;
A
#
# COMPACT_ATOMS: atom_id res chain seq x y z
N MET A 1 -49.97 -27.17 87.37
CA MET A 1 -51.37 -27.43 87.79
C MET A 1 -52.23 -26.25 87.35
N PRO A 2 -53.46 -26.51 86.89
CA PRO A 2 -54.24 -25.59 86.05
C PRO A 2 -55.19 -24.71 86.86
N SER A 3 -55.72 -23.70 86.15
CA SER A 3 -57.02 -23.03 86.32
C SER A 3 -57.26 -22.20 87.58
N PHE A 4 -57.66 -20.93 87.41
CA PHE A 4 -59.03 -20.47 87.67
C PHE A 4 -59.26 -19.09 87.04
N ALA A 5 -60.45 -18.93 86.46
CA ALA A 5 -60.96 -17.76 85.78
C ALA A 5 -61.47 -16.69 86.75
N THR A 6 -61.60 -15.44 86.27
CA THR A 6 -62.63 -14.51 86.77
C THR A 6 -62.96 -13.47 85.70
N SER A 7 -64.26 -13.40 85.40
CA SER A 7 -64.94 -12.46 84.50
C SER A 7 -65.08 -11.07 85.12
N ALA A 8 -65.23 -10.04 84.28
CA ALA A 8 -66.22 -8.97 84.50
C ALA A 8 -66.45 -8.07 83.25
N LEU A 9 -67.74 -7.98 82.90
CA LEU A 9 -68.56 -6.86 82.36
C LEU A 9 -68.07 -6.04 81.13
N LEU A 10 -68.74 -6.12 79.97
CA LEU A 10 -70.03 -5.51 79.53
C LEU A 10 -70.12 -3.98 79.62
N ALA A 11 -70.13 -3.32 78.45
CA ALA A 11 -70.96 -2.14 78.18
C ALA A 11 -71.27 -2.05 76.67
N THR A 12 -72.50 -2.38 76.34
CA THR A 12 -73.13 -2.27 75.03
C THR A 12 -73.61 -0.83 74.82
N ALA A 13 -73.28 -0.20 73.70
CA ALA A 13 -73.95 1.02 73.24
C ALA A 13 -74.36 0.85 71.77
N ILE A 14 -75.66 0.72 71.56
CA ILE A 14 -76.35 0.75 70.28
C ILE A 14 -76.62 2.22 69.95
N LEU A 15 -76.20 2.68 68.76
CA LEU A 15 -76.90 3.79 68.10
C LEU A 15 -76.95 3.54 66.59
N LEU A 16 -78.20 3.41 66.12
CA LEU A 16 -78.62 3.45 64.72
C LEU A 16 -78.34 4.83 64.12
N GLY A 17 -78.09 4.85 62.80
CA GLY A 17 -78.72 5.86 61.94
C GLY A 17 -77.76 6.62 61.03
N ALA A 18 -77.79 6.24 59.75
CA ALA A 18 -77.99 7.10 58.58
C ALA A 18 -77.08 6.65 57.42
N ALA A 19 -77.68 5.89 56.49
CA ALA A 19 -77.08 5.60 55.20
C ALA A 19 -77.10 6.87 54.33
N ALA A 20 -75.92 7.33 53.91
CA ALA A 20 -75.77 8.30 52.83
C ALA A 20 -75.28 7.54 51.57
N PRO A 21 -75.77 7.88 50.37
CA PRO A 21 -75.46 7.14 49.16
C PRO A 21 -74.01 7.43 48.73
N VAL A 22 -73.21 6.37 48.61
CA VAL A 22 -71.87 6.42 48.01
C VAL A 22 -72.03 6.56 46.50
N LEU A 23 -71.71 7.75 45.99
CA LEU A 23 -71.46 7.97 44.56
C LEU A 23 -70.27 7.10 44.12
N PRO A 24 -70.36 6.34 43.01
CA PRO A 24 -69.21 5.63 42.50
C PRO A 24 -68.17 6.65 42.02
N ALA A 25 -67.02 6.66 42.70
CA ALA A 25 -65.84 7.37 42.21
C ALA A 25 -65.45 6.78 40.86
N LEU A 26 -65.54 7.60 39.80
CA LEU A 26 -64.89 7.33 38.53
C LEU A 26 -63.37 7.33 38.78
N ALA A 27 -62.81 6.14 39.00
CA ALA A 27 -61.38 5.93 38.98
C ALA A 27 -60.87 6.23 37.57
N GLN A 28 -60.38 7.46 37.37
CA GLN A 28 -59.59 7.80 36.20
C GLN A 28 -58.29 7.00 36.27
N SER A 29 -58.21 5.92 35.49
CA SER A 29 -56.96 5.26 35.16
C SER A 29 -56.08 6.24 34.39
N SER A 30 -55.26 7.02 35.09
CA SER A 30 -54.14 7.73 34.47
C SER A 30 -53.09 6.69 34.05
N LYS A 31 -53.11 6.28 32.79
CA LYS A 31 -51.96 5.59 32.19
C LYS A 31 -50.76 6.53 32.30
N ALA A 32 -49.76 6.12 33.07
CA ALA A 32 -48.46 6.76 33.05
C ALA A 32 -47.95 6.80 31.58
N PRO A 33 -47.34 7.91 31.12
CA PRO A 33 -46.76 7.94 29.79
C PRO A 33 -45.70 6.83 29.71
N THR A 34 -45.92 5.90 28.79
CA THR A 34 -44.94 4.87 28.44
C THR A 34 -43.63 5.57 28.13
N ALA A 35 -42.60 5.32 28.94
CA ALA A 35 -41.26 5.82 28.67
C ALA A 35 -40.89 5.43 27.24
N ALA A 36 -40.49 6.42 26.44
CA ALA A 36 -39.99 6.17 25.10
C ALA A 36 -38.87 5.10 25.20
N PRO A 37 -38.84 4.10 24.30
CA PRO A 37 -37.79 3.11 24.31
C PRO A 37 -36.44 3.85 24.26
N ALA A 38 -35.50 3.43 25.11
CA ALA A 38 -34.14 3.94 25.09
C ALA A 38 -33.63 3.89 23.64
N PRO A 39 -32.95 4.94 23.13
CA PRO A 39 -32.39 4.91 21.80
C PRO A 39 -31.56 3.63 21.67
N ALA A 40 -31.80 2.87 20.61
CA ALA A 40 -31.02 1.67 20.32
C ALA A 40 -29.53 2.02 20.46
N PRO A 41 -28.70 1.16 21.07
CA PRO A 41 -27.27 1.41 21.13
C PRO A 41 -26.81 1.72 19.71
N LEU A 42 -26.17 2.88 19.53
CA LEU A 42 -25.58 3.27 18.26
C LEU A 42 -24.79 2.07 17.76
N ALA A 43 -25.10 1.60 16.56
CA ALA A 43 -24.36 0.51 15.94
C ALA A 43 -22.87 0.82 16.11
N PRO A 44 -22.04 -0.16 16.52
CA PRO A 44 -20.61 0.08 16.67
C PRO A 44 -20.11 0.73 15.38
N PRO A 45 -19.32 1.82 15.47
CA PRO A 45 -18.91 2.55 14.29
C PRO A 45 -18.32 1.56 13.29
N MET A 46 -18.82 1.60 12.06
CA MET A 46 -18.33 0.74 10.99
C MET A 46 -16.81 0.91 10.95
N LYS A 47 -16.05 -0.15 11.28
CA LYS A 47 -14.60 -0.10 11.24
C LYS A 47 -14.18 -0.18 9.78
N ILE A 48 -14.12 0.97 9.12
CA ILE A 48 -13.68 1.06 7.73
C ILE A 48 -12.16 0.89 7.72
N PRO A 49 -11.60 -0.17 7.09
CA PRO A 49 -10.16 -0.37 7.06
C PRO A 49 -9.46 0.70 6.23
N ASP A 50 -8.33 1.21 6.74
CA ASP A 50 -7.43 2.11 6.00
C ASP A 50 -6.32 1.31 5.31
N TYR A 51 -6.65 0.77 4.15
CA TYR A 51 -5.74 -0.05 3.34
C TYR A 51 -4.57 0.78 2.79
N ARG A 52 -4.83 1.98 2.27
CA ARG A 52 -3.78 2.89 1.79
C ARG A 52 -2.85 3.32 2.91
N GLY A 53 -3.37 3.64 4.10
CA GLY A 53 -2.57 3.98 5.27
C GLY A 53 -1.67 2.81 5.69
N SER A 54 -2.21 1.60 5.69
CA SER A 54 -1.45 0.38 6.00
C SER A 54 -0.27 0.14 5.04
N LEU A 55 -0.44 0.43 3.73
CA LEU A 55 0.66 0.39 2.75
C LEU A 55 1.67 1.51 2.96
N ARG A 56 1.21 2.75 3.20
CA ARG A 56 2.11 3.87 3.52
C ARG A 56 2.96 3.54 4.74
N ASP A 57 2.39 2.92 5.76
CA ASP A 57 3.11 2.51 6.96
C ASP A 57 4.09 1.36 6.70
N LEU A 58 3.74 0.39 5.85
CA LEU A 58 4.67 -0.67 5.43
C LEU A 58 5.89 -0.08 4.71
N VAL A 59 5.64 0.71 3.67
CA VAL A 59 6.70 1.34 2.86
C VAL A 59 7.56 2.28 3.72
N THR A 60 6.93 3.11 4.56
CA THR A 60 7.67 4.02 5.44
C THR A 60 8.51 3.26 6.44
N GLY A 61 7.98 2.19 7.05
CA GLY A 61 8.74 1.36 7.99
C GLY A 61 9.94 0.66 7.34
N LEU A 62 9.78 0.15 6.11
CA LEU A 62 10.88 -0.43 5.34
C LEU A 62 11.95 0.62 5.01
N SER A 63 11.52 1.83 4.62
CA SER A 63 12.46 2.91 4.33
C SER A 63 13.20 3.41 5.58
N ASP A 64 12.51 3.60 6.70
CA ASP A 64 13.11 3.99 7.97
C ASP A 64 14.17 2.97 8.41
N TYR A 65 13.86 1.67 8.29
CA TYR A 65 14.81 0.58 8.52
C TYR A 65 16.02 0.67 7.58
N ALA A 66 15.79 0.83 6.28
CA ALA A 66 16.85 0.88 5.28
C ALA A 66 17.79 2.05 5.51
N LYS A 67 17.23 3.26 5.70
CA LYS A 67 17.98 4.51 5.90
C LYS A 67 18.70 4.54 7.24
N GLY A 68 18.17 3.86 8.26
CA GLY A 68 18.86 3.64 9.53
C GLY A 68 20.12 2.76 9.41
N ARG A 69 20.12 1.81 8.48
CA ARG A 69 21.25 0.91 8.22
C ARG A 69 22.24 1.47 7.19
N ASN A 70 21.72 2.12 6.15
CA ASN A 70 22.49 2.79 5.11
C ASN A 70 21.70 4.03 4.64
N ALA A 71 22.13 5.22 5.05
CA ALA A 71 21.47 6.48 4.71
C ALA A 71 21.41 6.78 3.21
N ARG A 72 22.15 6.04 2.37
CA ARG A 72 22.13 6.15 0.90
C ARG A 72 21.32 5.06 0.21
N PHE A 73 20.70 4.14 0.96
CA PHE A 73 19.91 3.08 0.36
C PHE A 73 18.66 3.68 -0.31
N ILE A 74 18.50 3.41 -1.59
CA ILE A 74 17.44 3.98 -2.41
C ILE A 74 16.14 3.20 -2.22
N VAL A 75 15.02 3.89 -2.01
CA VAL A 75 13.68 3.30 -1.94
C VAL A 75 12.79 3.97 -2.97
N LEU A 76 12.44 3.22 -4.02
CA LEU A 76 11.46 3.62 -5.02
C LEU A 76 10.17 2.81 -4.85
N THR A 77 9.04 3.36 -5.28
CA THR A 77 7.81 2.59 -5.50
C THR A 77 7.44 2.58 -6.96
N ARG A 78 6.99 1.45 -7.50
CA ARG A 78 6.42 1.37 -8.85
C ARG A 78 4.90 1.39 -8.77
N GLU A 79 4.26 2.30 -9.50
CA GLU A 79 2.88 2.73 -9.30
C GLU A 79 2.66 3.41 -7.93
N GLY A 80 1.44 3.38 -7.40
CA GLY A 80 1.15 3.91 -6.07
C GLY A 80 1.11 5.43 -5.98
N LEU A 81 0.90 6.14 -7.10
CA LEU A 81 0.86 7.61 -7.11
C LEU A 81 -0.18 8.18 -6.13
N GLY A 82 -1.31 7.49 -5.95
CA GLY A 82 -2.34 7.85 -4.97
C GLY A 82 -1.90 7.75 -3.50
N LEU A 83 -0.78 7.07 -3.21
CA LEU A 83 -0.18 7.08 -1.88
C LEU A 83 0.58 8.38 -1.60
N THR A 84 0.98 9.14 -2.62
CA THR A 84 1.80 10.36 -2.45
C THR A 84 0.98 11.58 -2.06
N VAL A 85 -0.34 11.58 -2.32
CA VAL A 85 -1.23 12.71 -2.09
C VAL A 85 -2.52 12.28 -1.41
N LYS A 86 -3.20 13.23 -0.77
CA LYS A 86 -4.54 13.02 -0.24
C LYS A 86 -5.56 12.97 -1.37
N GLU A 87 -6.35 11.89 -1.43
CA GLU A 87 -7.41 11.72 -2.43
C GLU A 87 -8.82 11.90 -1.84
N GLU A 88 -9.82 11.93 -2.72
CA GLU A 88 -11.23 12.12 -2.36
C GLU A 88 -11.72 11.08 -1.34
N ARG A 89 -11.26 9.83 -1.46
CA ARG A 89 -11.65 8.77 -0.52
C ARG A 89 -11.25 9.11 0.91
N GLU A 90 -10.06 9.66 1.12
CA GLU A 90 -9.58 10.05 2.45
C GLU A 90 -10.42 11.20 3.02
N VAL A 91 -10.79 12.17 2.18
CA VAL A 91 -11.73 13.25 2.56
C VAL A 91 -13.09 12.67 2.99
N LYS A 92 -13.63 11.73 2.22
CA LYS A 92 -14.90 11.06 2.55
C LYS A 92 -14.80 10.25 3.84
N MET A 93 -13.68 9.55 4.03
CA MET A 93 -13.42 8.77 5.24
C MET A 93 -13.36 9.65 6.49
N GLU A 94 -12.64 10.77 6.42
CA GLU A 94 -12.55 11.74 7.52
C GLU A 94 -13.94 12.29 7.91
N ALA A 95 -14.78 12.59 6.92
CA ALA A 95 -16.15 13.04 7.15
C ALA A 95 -17.03 11.95 7.82
N LEU A 96 -16.89 10.68 7.42
CA LEU A 96 -17.61 9.56 8.02
C LEU A 96 -17.16 9.26 9.46
N LEU A 97 -15.86 9.40 9.73
CA LEU A 97 -15.29 9.16 11.06
C LEU A 97 -15.57 10.29 12.05
N ASN A 98 -15.85 11.49 11.55
CA ASN A 98 -16.20 12.66 12.36
C ASN A 98 -17.43 13.40 11.78
N PRO A 99 -18.64 12.82 11.86
CA PRO A 99 -19.83 13.36 11.20
C PRO A 99 -20.35 14.66 11.84
N ASN A 100 -20.01 14.93 13.10
CA ASN A 100 -20.38 16.13 13.83
C ASN A 100 -19.13 16.79 14.44
N PRO A 101 -18.27 17.42 13.62
CA PRO A 101 -17.07 18.06 14.14
C PRO A 101 -17.47 19.17 15.11
N ASP A 102 -16.85 19.20 16.30
CA ASP A 102 -17.08 20.28 17.27
C ASP A 102 -16.60 21.61 16.64
N PRO A 103 -17.49 22.60 16.42
CA PRO A 103 -17.11 23.86 15.79
C PRO A 103 -16.11 24.67 16.63
N ARG A 104 -15.90 24.32 17.90
CA ARG A 104 -14.91 24.94 18.79
C ARG A 104 -13.51 24.32 18.65
N ILE A 105 -13.40 23.15 18.02
CA ILE A 105 -12.15 22.43 17.81
C ILE A 105 -11.84 22.46 16.31
N PRO A 106 -10.96 23.36 15.83
CA PRO A 106 -10.55 23.36 14.44
C PRO A 106 -9.85 22.04 14.11
N VAL A 107 -10.52 21.18 13.34
CA VAL A 107 -9.86 20.01 12.75
C VAL A 107 -9.09 20.52 11.54
N ALA A 108 -7.76 20.52 11.61
CA ALA A 108 -6.93 20.87 10.47
C ALA A 108 -7.17 19.87 9.34
N THR A 109 -7.99 20.25 8.35
CA THR A 109 -8.24 19.42 7.18
C THR A 109 -7.17 19.71 6.13
N THR A 110 -6.36 18.70 5.85
CA THR A 110 -5.41 18.79 4.73
C THR A 110 -6.23 18.87 3.43
N PRO A 111 -6.00 19.85 2.54
CA PRO A 111 -6.73 19.96 1.28
C PRO A 111 -6.55 18.73 0.38
N LEU A 112 -7.54 18.46 -0.47
CA LEU A 112 -7.43 17.46 -1.54
C LEU A 112 -6.18 17.73 -2.41
N GLY A 113 -5.46 16.67 -2.78
CA GLY A 113 -4.24 16.76 -3.56
C GLY A 113 -2.99 17.17 -2.77
N SER A 114 -3.12 17.44 -1.47
CA SER A 114 -1.96 17.77 -0.64
C SER A 114 -1.01 16.58 -0.50
N PRO A 115 0.31 16.77 -0.56
CA PRO A 115 1.27 15.68 -0.39
C PRO A 115 1.19 15.03 1.00
N HIS A 116 1.25 13.70 1.05
CA HIS A 116 1.47 12.93 2.27
C HIS A 116 2.92 13.04 2.71
N ARG A 117 3.24 14.15 3.40
CA ARG A 117 4.62 14.56 3.73
C ARG A 117 5.48 13.46 4.36
N ARG A 118 4.93 12.64 5.27
CA ARG A 118 5.69 11.54 5.89
C ARG A 118 6.10 10.50 4.85
N TYR A 119 5.14 10.05 4.03
CA TYR A 119 5.37 9.07 2.99
C TYR A 119 6.30 9.60 1.90
N VAL A 120 6.04 10.81 1.40
CA VAL A 120 6.86 11.46 0.37
C VAL A 120 8.30 11.67 0.82
N LYS A 121 8.55 11.98 2.10
CA LYS A 121 9.92 12.06 2.64
C LYS A 121 10.57 10.70 2.88
N ALA A 122 9.78 9.64 3.00
CA ALA A 122 10.28 8.31 3.26
C ALA A 122 10.86 7.69 1.98
N ILE A 123 10.27 7.93 0.81
CA ILE A 123 10.75 7.37 -0.46
C ILE A 123 11.67 8.36 -1.20
N ASP A 124 12.48 7.85 -2.14
CA ASP A 124 13.40 8.65 -2.95
C ASP A 124 12.88 8.89 -4.37
N GLY A 125 11.83 8.17 -4.77
CA GLY A 125 11.21 8.35 -6.07
C GLY A 125 10.07 7.38 -6.37
N VAL A 126 9.45 7.59 -7.52
CA VAL A 126 8.36 6.76 -8.05
C VAL A 126 8.66 6.33 -9.49
N VAL A 127 8.17 5.15 -9.85
CA VAL A 127 8.24 4.58 -11.20
C VAL A 127 6.82 4.48 -11.74
N MET A 128 6.55 5.06 -12.90
CA MET A 128 5.25 5.01 -13.57
C MET A 128 5.30 4.04 -14.74
N ASN A 129 4.24 3.27 -15.00
CA ASN A 129 4.09 2.54 -16.26
C ASN A 129 3.21 3.32 -17.24
N ASP A 130 3.55 3.25 -18.53
CA ASP A 130 2.72 3.80 -19.61
C ASP A 130 2.54 5.33 -19.53
N GLN A 131 3.64 6.07 -19.47
CA GLN A 131 3.64 7.52 -19.36
C GLN A 131 3.79 8.23 -20.73
N TYR A 132 4.63 7.71 -21.62
CA TYR A 132 5.08 8.39 -22.84
C TYR A 132 4.80 7.62 -24.14
N CYS A 133 4.56 6.30 -24.08
CA CYS A 133 4.24 5.49 -25.27
C CYS A 133 2.73 5.27 -25.48
N VAL A 134 1.89 6.00 -24.76
CA VAL A 134 0.42 5.97 -24.85
C VAL A 134 -0.14 7.36 -25.20
N PRO A 135 -1.40 7.48 -25.67
CA PRO A 135 -2.05 8.76 -25.81
C PRO A 135 -2.02 9.57 -24.51
N VAL A 136 -1.91 10.90 -24.61
CA VAL A 136 -1.79 11.80 -23.43
C VAL A 136 -2.92 11.63 -22.41
N VAL A 137 -4.12 11.25 -22.88
CA VAL A 137 -5.28 10.99 -22.01
C VAL A 137 -5.16 9.71 -21.18
N ASP A 138 -4.33 8.78 -21.64
CA ASP A 138 -4.07 7.48 -21.03
C ASP A 138 -2.75 7.48 -20.24
N SER A 139 -1.95 8.55 -20.31
CA SER A 139 -0.72 8.70 -19.55
C SER A 139 -0.98 8.61 -18.04
N THR A 140 -0.10 7.91 -17.32
CA THR A 140 -0.20 7.67 -15.86
C THR A 140 -0.38 8.94 -15.05
N ALA A 141 0.36 9.99 -15.40
CA ALA A 141 0.37 11.25 -14.68
C ALA A 141 0.42 12.47 -15.62
N SER A 142 -0.21 13.55 -15.19
CA SER A 142 -0.05 14.85 -15.84
C SER A 142 1.35 15.43 -15.56
N VAL A 143 1.85 16.28 -16.47
CA VAL A 143 3.11 17.02 -16.26
C VAL A 143 3.08 17.87 -14.98
N GLY A 144 1.92 18.41 -14.61
CA GLY A 144 1.75 19.15 -13.35
C GLY A 144 1.96 18.26 -12.12
N PHE A 145 1.48 17.03 -12.16
CA PHE A 145 1.68 16.06 -11.08
C PHE A 145 3.14 15.58 -11.00
N ILE A 146 3.78 15.32 -12.14
CA ILE A 146 5.22 15.00 -12.21
C ILE A 146 6.05 16.11 -11.56
N ARG A 147 5.78 17.37 -11.90
CA ARG A 147 6.47 18.52 -11.28
C ARG A 147 6.21 18.59 -9.79
N MET A 148 4.99 18.35 -9.32
CA MET A 148 4.68 18.31 -7.89
C MET A 148 5.54 17.27 -7.16
N LEU A 149 5.70 16.07 -7.72
CA LEU A 149 6.57 15.04 -7.12
C LEU A 149 8.03 15.50 -7.07
N GLN A 150 8.54 16.05 -8.16
CA GLN A 150 9.91 16.56 -8.28
C GLN A 150 10.18 17.73 -7.32
N ASP A 151 9.24 18.68 -7.19
CA ASP A 151 9.32 19.82 -6.27
C ASP A 151 9.33 19.36 -4.80
N ASN A 152 8.79 18.17 -4.51
CA ASN A 152 8.88 17.52 -3.21
C ASN A 152 10.13 16.63 -3.06
N GLY A 153 11.06 16.67 -4.01
CA GLY A 153 12.36 16.00 -3.96
C GLY A 153 12.37 14.55 -4.44
N LEU A 154 11.28 14.08 -5.06
CA LEU A 154 11.21 12.73 -5.60
C LEU A 154 11.82 12.64 -7.00
N SER A 155 12.63 11.60 -7.21
CA SER A 155 13.00 11.19 -8.56
C SER A 155 11.78 10.55 -9.24
N VAL A 156 11.55 10.88 -10.52
CA VAL A 156 10.45 10.31 -11.29
C VAL A 156 11.04 9.49 -12.43
N LEU A 157 10.61 8.23 -12.52
CA LEU A 157 11.02 7.29 -13.53
C LEU A 157 9.80 6.80 -14.30
N SER A 158 10.02 6.29 -15.51
CA SER A 158 8.97 5.60 -16.26
C SER A 158 9.47 4.31 -16.89
N VAL A 159 8.55 3.37 -17.06
CA VAL A 159 8.71 2.16 -17.86
C VAL A 159 7.64 2.20 -18.93
N ASP A 160 8.07 2.21 -20.18
CA ASP A 160 7.18 2.40 -21.32
C ASP A 160 7.42 1.33 -22.38
N HIS A 161 6.35 0.81 -22.98
CA HIS A 161 6.43 -0.08 -24.12
C HIS A 161 5.97 0.64 -25.38
N CYS A 162 6.86 0.79 -26.35
CA CYS A 162 6.64 1.54 -27.58
C CYS A 162 6.58 0.60 -28.80
N GLU A 163 5.64 0.84 -29.71
CA GLU A 163 5.47 0.01 -30.91
C GLU A 163 6.56 0.25 -31.98
N THR A 164 7.11 1.47 -32.04
CA THR A 164 8.04 1.88 -33.10
C THR A 164 9.26 2.62 -32.56
N ARG A 165 10.39 2.52 -33.27
CA ARG A 165 11.61 3.27 -32.92
C ARG A 165 11.41 4.79 -32.95
N GLN A 166 10.50 5.28 -33.79
CA GLN A 166 10.16 6.70 -33.82
C GLN A 166 9.50 7.11 -32.49
N MET A 167 8.55 6.32 -31.99
CA MET A 167 7.95 6.56 -30.68
C MET A 167 8.98 6.48 -29.56
N VAL A 168 9.93 5.55 -29.61
CA VAL A 168 11.04 5.49 -28.64
C VAL A 168 11.82 6.81 -28.60
N GLY A 169 12.20 7.34 -29.78
CA GLY A 169 12.90 8.62 -29.87
C GLY A 169 12.10 9.78 -29.26
N THR A 170 10.80 9.85 -29.55
CA THR A 170 9.89 10.85 -28.99
C THR A 170 9.74 10.69 -27.48
N ALA A 171 9.44 9.49 -26.99
CA ALA A 171 9.26 9.18 -25.57
C ALA A 171 10.50 9.55 -24.75
N LEU A 172 11.70 9.18 -25.23
CA LEU A 172 12.96 9.55 -24.58
C LEU A 172 13.25 11.06 -24.62
N ALA A 173 12.80 11.78 -25.66
CA ALA A 173 12.97 13.23 -25.72
C ALA A 173 12.01 13.95 -24.76
N GLU A 174 10.76 13.50 -24.70
CA GLU A 174 9.73 14.05 -23.81
C GLU A 174 10.01 13.74 -22.34
N SER A 175 10.45 12.52 -22.02
CA SER A 175 10.84 12.16 -20.65
C SER A 175 11.98 13.04 -20.15
N ARG A 176 13.05 13.22 -20.95
CA ARG A 176 14.15 14.14 -20.61
C ARG A 176 13.68 15.58 -20.42
N LYS A 177 12.78 16.09 -21.27
CA LYS A 177 12.21 17.44 -21.13
C LYS A 177 11.45 17.61 -19.82
N ASN A 178 10.83 16.54 -19.33
CA ASN A 178 10.08 16.52 -18.08
C ASN A 178 10.92 16.09 -16.87
N GLY A 179 12.23 15.87 -17.02
CA GLY A 179 13.08 15.41 -15.92
C GLY A 179 12.75 14.00 -15.43
N VAL A 180 12.24 13.14 -16.32
CA VAL A 180 11.89 11.74 -16.02
C VAL A 180 12.92 10.80 -16.63
N LEU A 181 13.41 9.87 -15.81
CA LEU A 181 14.34 8.83 -16.26
C LEU A 181 13.54 7.62 -16.78
N ALA A 182 13.50 7.45 -18.10
CA ALA A 182 12.67 6.44 -18.75
C ALA A 182 13.47 5.20 -19.18
N HIS A 183 12.89 4.03 -18.94
CA HIS A 183 13.17 2.80 -19.68
C HIS A 183 12.11 2.62 -20.76
N VAL A 184 12.52 2.61 -22.03
CA VAL A 184 11.60 2.40 -23.14
C VAL A 184 11.97 1.12 -23.86
N ASP A 185 11.04 0.17 -23.87
CA ASP A 185 11.17 -1.13 -24.52
C ASP A 185 10.33 -1.21 -25.80
N MET A 186 10.71 -2.15 -26.69
CA MET A 186 9.95 -2.52 -27.89
C MET A 186 9.77 -4.05 -28.01
N SER A 187 10.19 -4.81 -27.00
CA SER A 187 10.21 -6.27 -27.02
C SER A 187 8.80 -6.83 -26.90
N PRO A 188 8.33 -7.64 -27.86
CA PRO A 188 7.05 -8.34 -27.71
C PRO A 188 7.09 -9.41 -26.61
N ARG A 189 8.27 -9.70 -26.05
CA ARG A 189 8.46 -10.62 -24.91
C ARG A 189 8.42 -9.90 -23.56
N GLY A 190 8.15 -8.59 -23.57
CA GLY A 190 8.22 -7.74 -22.39
C GLY A 190 9.65 -7.57 -21.89
N LEU A 191 9.77 -7.20 -20.62
CA LEU A 191 11.03 -6.84 -19.95
C LEU A 191 11.76 -8.07 -19.39
N ASP A 192 11.84 -9.15 -20.17
CA ASP A 192 12.40 -10.44 -19.73
C ASP A 192 13.87 -10.66 -20.11
N ARG A 193 14.45 -9.72 -20.87
CA ARG A 193 15.81 -9.78 -21.41
C ARG A 193 16.47 -8.41 -21.48
N VAL A 194 17.79 -8.42 -21.35
CA VAL A 194 18.64 -7.28 -21.65
C VAL A 194 18.53 -6.93 -23.14
N PRO A 195 18.22 -5.65 -23.50
CA PRO A 195 18.21 -5.21 -24.89
C PRO A 195 19.57 -5.42 -25.57
N ALA A 196 19.55 -5.81 -26.85
CA ALA A 196 20.77 -6.00 -27.63
C ALA A 196 21.43 -4.65 -28.00
N ASP A 197 20.61 -3.62 -28.21
CA ASP A 197 21.08 -2.27 -28.50
C ASP A 197 21.65 -1.61 -27.23
N PRO A 198 22.75 -0.85 -27.33
CA PRO A 198 23.26 -0.06 -26.22
C PRO A 198 22.22 0.96 -25.72
N PRO A 199 22.25 1.34 -24.43
CA PRO A 199 21.33 2.35 -23.91
C PRO A 199 21.54 3.70 -24.59
N THR A 200 20.44 4.41 -24.85
CA THR A 200 20.56 5.82 -25.26
C THR A 200 21.12 6.63 -24.09
N GLY A 201 22.13 7.45 -24.36
CA GLY A 201 22.76 8.27 -23.32
C GLY A 201 23.76 7.51 -22.45
N GLU A 202 24.53 6.58 -23.05
CA GLU A 202 25.69 5.96 -22.39
C GLU A 202 26.57 7.00 -21.70
N ASN A 203 27.06 6.64 -20.52
CA ASN A 203 27.74 7.53 -19.63
C ASN A 203 28.94 6.81 -19.02
N SER A 204 30.13 7.41 -19.13
CA SER A 204 31.35 6.85 -18.55
C SER A 204 31.54 7.25 -17.08
N ASN A 205 30.72 8.13 -16.51
CA ASN A 205 30.86 8.55 -15.12
C ASN A 205 30.44 7.45 -14.13
N ASN A 206 30.99 7.50 -12.91
CA ASN A 206 30.48 6.71 -11.79
C ASN A 206 29.12 7.25 -11.35
N ILE A 207 28.16 6.35 -11.12
CA ILE A 207 26.81 6.68 -10.64
C ILE A 207 26.70 6.27 -9.18
N ASN A 208 26.51 7.26 -8.29
CA ASN A 208 26.41 7.09 -6.84
C ASN A 208 25.04 7.49 -6.29
N GLY A 209 24.14 8.01 -7.12
CA GLY A 209 22.79 8.40 -6.74
C GLY A 209 21.88 8.61 -7.96
N LEU A 210 20.57 8.68 -7.72
CA LEU A 210 19.54 8.72 -8.77
C LEU A 210 19.72 9.89 -9.75
N GLY A 211 20.07 11.08 -9.25
CA GLY A 211 20.23 12.28 -10.08
C GLY A 211 21.41 12.24 -11.05
N GLU A 212 22.32 11.26 -10.93
CA GLU A 212 23.47 11.08 -11.82
C GLU A 212 23.16 10.14 -13.00
N ALA A 213 22.11 9.31 -12.89
CA ALA A 213 21.77 8.32 -13.89
C ALA A 213 21.11 8.95 -15.12
N ARG A 214 21.57 8.54 -16.32
CA ARG A 214 21.03 9.04 -17.61
C ARG A 214 20.17 8.03 -18.35
N ASN A 215 20.26 6.77 -17.96
CA ASN A 215 19.52 5.66 -18.53
C ASN A 215 19.29 4.58 -17.46
N VAL A 216 18.22 3.80 -17.61
CA VAL A 216 17.85 2.76 -16.65
C VAL A 216 17.32 1.53 -17.39
N LEU A 217 17.69 0.34 -16.90
CA LEU A 217 17.16 -0.94 -17.33
C LEU A 217 16.19 -1.49 -16.29
N PHE A 218 14.95 -1.79 -16.67
CA PHE A 218 14.04 -2.60 -15.86
C PHE A 218 13.97 -4.02 -16.44
N LEU A 219 14.13 -5.03 -15.59
CA LEU A 219 13.90 -6.43 -15.92
C LEU A 219 12.79 -7.01 -15.04
N ASP A 220 11.63 -7.23 -15.66
CA ASP A 220 10.46 -7.82 -15.00
C ASP A 220 10.57 -9.35 -14.88
N GLY A 221 11.36 -9.97 -15.75
CA GLY A 221 11.67 -11.39 -15.70
C GLY A 221 13.09 -11.69 -16.18
N ASN A 222 13.51 -12.93 -15.97
CA ASN A 222 14.82 -13.43 -16.43
C ASN A 222 14.77 -14.91 -16.85
N ALA A 223 13.58 -15.44 -17.12
CA ALA A 223 13.40 -16.81 -17.56
C ALA A 223 14.11 -17.11 -18.89
N GLY A 224 14.34 -16.07 -19.70
CA GLY A 224 15.08 -16.16 -20.94
C GLY A 224 16.55 -16.59 -20.83
N TYR A 225 17.15 -16.51 -19.64
CA TYR A 225 18.52 -16.94 -19.37
C TYR A 225 18.54 -18.39 -18.88
N THR A 226 19.47 -19.21 -19.38
CA THR A 226 19.60 -20.62 -18.98
C THR A 226 20.01 -20.73 -17.52
N THR A 227 20.99 -19.94 -17.11
CA THR A 227 21.52 -19.91 -15.74
C THR A 227 21.55 -18.49 -15.17
N LYS A 228 21.73 -18.40 -13.84
CA LYS A 228 22.02 -17.15 -13.13
C LYS A 228 23.29 -16.48 -13.68
N ASP A 229 24.32 -17.26 -13.98
CA ASP A 229 25.60 -16.72 -14.46
C ASP A 229 25.45 -16.10 -15.86
N ASP A 230 24.64 -16.69 -16.74
CA ASP A 230 24.34 -16.11 -18.06
C ASP A 230 23.65 -14.73 -17.93
N LEU A 231 22.75 -14.58 -16.96
CA LEU A 231 22.11 -13.30 -16.65
C LEU A 231 23.13 -12.27 -16.17
N VAL A 232 23.99 -12.65 -15.21
CA VAL A 232 25.02 -11.76 -14.65
C VAL A 232 26.01 -11.33 -15.74
N VAL A 233 26.46 -12.27 -16.57
CA VAL A 233 27.36 -11.98 -17.70
C VAL A 233 26.69 -11.03 -18.69
N ALA A 234 25.44 -11.30 -19.10
CA ALA A 234 24.73 -10.43 -20.04
C ALA A 234 24.58 -9.00 -19.50
N LEU A 235 24.22 -8.85 -18.23
CA LEU A 235 24.13 -7.54 -17.58
C LEU A 235 25.49 -6.85 -17.44
N GLY A 236 26.57 -7.59 -17.17
CA GLY A 236 27.93 -7.05 -17.09
C GLY A 236 28.46 -6.52 -18.43
N GLN A 237 27.87 -6.93 -19.55
CA GLN A 237 28.22 -6.46 -20.90
C GLN A 237 27.46 -5.20 -21.33
N THR A 238 26.86 -4.46 -20.40
CA THR A 238 26.08 -3.25 -20.70
C THR A 238 26.58 -2.03 -19.93
N ASN A 239 26.17 -0.84 -20.40
CA ASN A 239 26.52 0.45 -19.80
C ASN A 239 25.31 1.18 -19.22
N TRP A 240 24.31 0.42 -18.74
CA TRP A 240 23.18 1.00 -18.04
C TRP A 240 23.65 1.69 -16.75
N ASP A 241 23.24 2.93 -16.50
CA ASP A 241 23.59 3.69 -15.29
C ASP A 241 22.86 3.17 -14.05
N MET A 242 21.70 2.54 -14.27
CA MET A 242 20.93 1.85 -13.24
C MET A 242 20.30 0.58 -13.82
N VAL A 243 20.29 -0.50 -13.03
CA VAL A 243 19.57 -1.75 -13.35
C VAL A 243 18.62 -2.08 -12.21
N VAL A 244 17.36 -2.29 -12.54
CA VAL A 244 16.30 -2.76 -11.64
C VAL A 244 15.96 -4.19 -12.03
N MET A 245 16.16 -5.14 -11.11
CA MET A 245 15.99 -6.57 -11.42
C MET A 245 15.57 -7.38 -10.20
N ASP A 246 15.12 -8.60 -10.44
CA ASP A 246 14.88 -9.57 -9.37
C ASP A 246 16.21 -10.05 -8.73
N ALA A 247 16.19 -10.30 -7.42
CA ALA A 247 17.31 -10.90 -6.70
C ALA A 247 17.41 -12.43 -6.89
N PHE A 248 16.51 -13.02 -7.66
CA PHE A 248 16.47 -14.43 -8.01
C PHE A 248 16.44 -14.64 -9.52
N HIS A 249 17.21 -15.63 -9.99
CA HIS A 249 17.01 -16.21 -11.31
C HIS A 249 15.86 -17.23 -11.24
N ARG A 250 14.83 -17.02 -12.07
CA ARG A 250 13.61 -17.85 -12.19
C ARG A 250 12.95 -18.15 -10.85
N ASP A 251 12.83 -17.12 -10.00
CA ASP A 251 12.25 -17.17 -8.63
C ASP A 251 12.92 -18.15 -7.64
N ARG A 252 13.94 -18.89 -8.07
CA ARG A 252 14.47 -20.06 -7.33
C ARG A 252 15.93 -19.90 -6.92
N THR A 253 16.76 -19.41 -7.84
CA THR A 253 18.22 -19.36 -7.60
C THR A 253 18.59 -17.95 -7.17
N PRO A 254 18.92 -17.70 -5.89
CA PRO A 254 19.28 -16.36 -5.43
C PRO A 254 20.59 -15.90 -6.06
N LEU A 255 20.70 -14.60 -6.33
CA LEU A 255 21.98 -13.94 -6.50
C LEU A 255 22.77 -13.96 -5.19
N THR A 256 24.09 -13.95 -5.31
CA THR A 256 25.03 -13.81 -4.20
C THR A 256 25.52 -12.37 -4.11
N TYR A 257 26.13 -12.01 -2.97
CA TYR A 257 26.82 -10.73 -2.83
C TYR A 257 27.88 -10.51 -3.92
N ALA A 258 28.61 -11.57 -4.32
CA ALA A 258 29.61 -11.47 -5.39
C ALA A 258 28.98 -11.16 -6.76
N ASP A 259 27.82 -11.75 -7.06
CA ASP A 259 27.07 -11.46 -8.29
C ASP A 259 26.67 -9.98 -8.31
N VAL A 260 25.98 -9.50 -7.27
CA VAL A 260 25.55 -8.09 -7.18
C VAL A 260 26.75 -7.15 -7.18
N ARG A 261 27.83 -7.49 -6.48
CA ARG A 261 29.08 -6.70 -6.49
C ARG A 261 29.66 -6.58 -7.89
N SER A 262 29.70 -7.66 -8.66
CA SER A 262 30.17 -7.63 -10.05
C SER A 262 29.29 -6.75 -10.93
N LEU A 263 27.98 -6.79 -10.70
CA LEU A 263 27.01 -6.00 -11.46
C LEU A 263 27.15 -4.49 -11.23
N HIS A 264 27.74 -4.01 -10.14
CA HIS A 264 27.98 -2.59 -9.95
C HIS A 264 28.92 -1.98 -10.99
N GLN A 265 29.67 -2.78 -11.74
CA GLN A 265 30.56 -2.28 -12.78
C GLN A 265 29.86 -2.35 -14.14
N LYS A 266 29.79 -1.20 -14.83
CA LYS A 266 29.43 -1.12 -16.25
C LYS A 266 30.51 -1.78 -17.10
N LYS A 267 30.16 -2.15 -18.34
CA LYS A 267 31.14 -2.65 -19.32
C LYS A 267 32.31 -1.68 -19.53
N VAL A 268 32.07 -0.37 -19.49
CA VAL A 268 33.11 0.67 -19.58
C VAL A 268 33.96 0.83 -18.31
N GLY A 269 33.71 0.03 -17.27
CA GLY A 269 34.53 -0.06 -16.06
C GLY A 269 34.10 0.85 -14.91
N THR A 270 33.12 1.74 -15.10
CA THR A 270 32.65 2.65 -14.06
C THR A 270 31.40 2.16 -13.33
N ARG A 271 31.15 2.72 -12.14
CA ARG A 271 30.07 2.28 -11.26
C ARG A 271 28.69 2.60 -11.83
N ARG A 272 27.73 1.67 -11.69
CA ARG A 272 26.28 1.86 -11.84
C ARG A 272 25.53 1.49 -10.56
N LEU A 273 24.26 1.88 -10.49
CA LEU A 273 23.34 1.49 -9.42
C LEU A 273 22.64 0.16 -9.72
N ILE A 274 22.52 -0.71 -8.72
CA ILE A 274 21.79 -1.98 -8.82
C ILE A 274 20.66 -2.01 -7.78
N LEU A 275 19.41 -2.01 -8.24
CA LEU A 275 18.22 -2.00 -7.40
C LEU A 275 17.47 -3.34 -7.52
N ALA A 276 17.01 -3.85 -6.39
CA ALA A 276 16.21 -5.07 -6.34
C ALA A 276 14.73 -4.75 -6.54
N ARG A 277 14.00 -5.62 -7.23
CA ARG A 277 12.52 -5.61 -7.22
C ARG A 277 12.01 -6.38 -6.01
N LEU A 278 10.99 -5.84 -5.35
CA LEU A 278 10.33 -6.51 -4.23
C LEU A 278 8.83 -6.21 -4.24
N ASP A 279 8.02 -7.23 -4.53
CA ASP A 279 6.58 -7.15 -4.34
C ASP A 279 6.25 -7.24 -2.83
N ILE A 280 5.49 -6.26 -2.33
CA ILE A 280 5.09 -6.18 -0.91
C ILE A 280 3.61 -6.49 -0.67
N ALA A 281 2.85 -6.82 -1.71
CA ALA A 281 1.40 -7.05 -1.63
C ALA A 281 0.90 -8.30 -2.34
N HIS A 282 1.77 -9.04 -3.04
CA HIS A 282 1.44 -10.34 -3.61
C HIS A 282 2.48 -11.39 -3.24
N ALA A 283 2.00 -12.61 -3.01
CA ALA A 283 2.84 -13.79 -2.82
C ALA A 283 2.89 -14.63 -4.10
N ARG A 284 4.01 -15.31 -4.34
CA ARG A 284 4.17 -16.24 -5.47
C ARG A 284 4.54 -17.64 -4.99
N ASP A 285 3.87 -18.65 -5.51
CA ASP A 285 4.09 -20.06 -5.15
C ASP A 285 5.43 -20.64 -5.63
N THR A 286 6.07 -19.94 -6.57
CA THR A 286 7.41 -20.26 -7.07
C THR A 286 8.53 -19.77 -6.17
N ARG A 287 8.25 -18.88 -5.20
CA ARG A 287 9.26 -18.20 -4.39
C ARG A 287 9.76 -19.06 -3.25
N TYR A 288 11.00 -18.83 -2.86
CA TYR A 288 11.71 -19.57 -1.80
C TYR A 288 10.98 -19.65 -0.45
N TYR A 289 10.13 -18.67 -0.14
CA TYR A 289 9.42 -18.60 1.14
C TYR A 289 8.11 -19.41 1.14
N TRP A 290 7.61 -19.80 -0.03
CA TRP A 290 6.37 -20.53 -0.16
C TRP A 290 6.52 -21.93 0.44
N LYS A 291 5.52 -22.37 1.23
CA LYS A 291 5.50 -23.70 1.82
C LYS A 291 4.50 -24.58 1.08
N ASN A 292 4.81 -25.87 0.93
CA ASN A 292 4.00 -26.81 0.15
C ASN A 292 2.56 -26.97 0.66
N ASP A 293 2.29 -26.70 1.93
CA ASP A 293 0.97 -26.76 2.56
C ASP A 293 0.19 -25.44 2.46
N TRP A 294 0.81 -24.38 1.92
CA TRP A 294 0.16 -23.09 1.75
C TRP A 294 -0.86 -23.10 0.62
N LYS A 295 -1.98 -22.44 0.88
CA LYS A 295 -3.12 -22.26 -0.03
C LYS A 295 -3.91 -21.03 0.40
N VAL A 296 -4.87 -20.62 -0.43
CA VAL A 296 -5.80 -19.54 -0.07
C VAL A 296 -6.45 -19.82 1.29
N GLY A 297 -6.38 -18.83 2.19
CA GLY A 297 -6.85 -18.91 3.57
C GLY A 297 -5.93 -19.67 4.54
N SER A 298 -4.79 -20.18 4.10
CA SER A 298 -3.83 -20.89 4.95
C SER A 298 -2.39 -20.70 4.44
N PRO A 299 -1.60 -19.78 5.02
CA PRO A 299 -1.95 -18.88 6.13
C PRO A 299 -3.06 -17.88 5.78
N ASP A 300 -3.72 -17.33 6.80
CA ASP A 300 -4.90 -16.46 6.65
C ASP A 300 -4.61 -15.19 5.83
N TRP A 301 -3.33 -14.77 5.74
CA TRP A 301 -2.94 -13.64 4.92
C TRP A 301 -2.94 -13.93 3.40
N ILE A 302 -3.02 -15.19 2.94
CA ILE A 302 -3.20 -15.51 1.51
C ILE A 302 -4.68 -15.36 1.16
N ALA A 303 -5.06 -14.27 0.49
CA ALA A 303 -6.45 -13.86 0.35
C ALA A 303 -7.14 -14.42 -0.90
N SER A 304 -6.51 -14.31 -2.07
CA SER A 304 -7.09 -14.76 -3.34
C SER A 304 -6.01 -14.99 -4.39
N PRO A 305 -6.23 -15.85 -5.40
CA PRO A 305 -5.34 -15.92 -6.55
C PRO A 305 -5.48 -14.66 -7.42
N VAL A 306 -4.37 -14.18 -7.98
CA VAL A 306 -4.38 -13.10 -8.98
C VAL A 306 -4.75 -13.72 -10.33
N VAL A 307 -5.95 -13.41 -10.80
CA VAL A 307 -6.54 -14.07 -11.99
C VAL A 307 -5.66 -13.94 -13.24
N ALA A 308 -4.99 -12.79 -13.40
CA ALA A 308 -4.16 -12.51 -14.58
C ALA A 308 -2.78 -13.18 -14.53
N VAL A 309 -2.31 -13.61 -13.33
CA VAL A 309 -0.94 -14.08 -13.12
C VAL A 309 -0.96 -15.42 -12.38
N PRO A 310 -0.87 -16.56 -13.09
CA PRO A 310 -0.85 -17.87 -12.47
C PRO A 310 0.25 -18.02 -11.42
N GLY A 311 -0.10 -18.61 -10.27
CA GLY A 311 0.83 -18.81 -9.15
C GLY A 311 1.06 -17.58 -8.28
N GLU A 312 0.44 -16.45 -8.60
CA GLU A 312 0.45 -15.24 -7.78
C GLU A 312 -0.84 -15.08 -6.97
N TYR A 313 -0.72 -14.55 -5.76
CA TYR A 313 -1.80 -14.44 -4.79
C TYR A 313 -1.82 -13.06 -4.14
N ASP A 314 -2.99 -12.43 -4.10
CA ASP A 314 -3.25 -11.26 -3.26
C ASP A 314 -3.02 -11.63 -1.80
N VAL A 315 -2.35 -10.76 -1.05
CA VAL A 315 -2.15 -10.94 0.39
C VAL A 315 -2.81 -9.84 1.20
N LYS A 316 -3.13 -10.15 2.46
CA LYS A 316 -3.43 -9.15 3.48
C LYS A 316 -2.13 -8.45 3.85
N PHE A 317 -1.70 -7.46 3.08
CA PHE A 317 -0.39 -6.79 3.27
C PHE A 317 -0.23 -6.08 4.63
N TRP A 318 -1.32 -5.88 5.36
CA TRP A 318 -1.32 -5.39 6.74
C TRP A 318 -1.06 -6.48 7.79
N ASP A 319 -1.10 -7.76 7.40
CA ASP A 319 -0.89 -8.89 8.30
C ASP A 319 0.55 -8.96 8.83
N ALA A 320 0.69 -9.29 10.11
CA ALA A 320 1.98 -9.27 10.79
C ALA A 320 2.96 -10.33 10.27
N GLU A 321 2.48 -11.53 9.91
CA GLU A 321 3.33 -12.61 9.41
C GLU A 321 3.85 -12.27 8.00
N TRP A 322 2.97 -11.73 7.14
CA TRP A 322 3.37 -11.25 5.82
C TRP A 322 4.40 -10.12 5.93
N ARG A 323 4.14 -9.11 6.78
CA ARG A 323 5.07 -7.99 6.99
C ARG A 323 6.42 -8.45 7.51
N ALA A 324 6.46 -9.47 8.39
CA ALA A 324 7.70 -10.06 8.86
C ALA A 324 8.47 -10.78 7.74
N LEU A 325 7.76 -11.49 6.85
CA LEU A 325 8.34 -12.13 5.67
C LEU A 325 8.94 -11.08 4.71
N VAL A 326 8.19 -10.03 4.37
CA VAL A 326 8.67 -8.90 3.55
C VAL A 326 9.89 -8.25 4.19
N GLY A 327 9.85 -7.97 5.49
CA GLY A 327 10.97 -7.35 6.21
C GLY A 327 12.24 -8.21 6.19
N LYS A 328 12.11 -9.53 6.34
CA LYS A 328 13.25 -10.47 6.23
C LYS A 328 13.82 -10.47 4.81
N THR A 329 12.97 -10.52 3.79
CA THR A 329 13.40 -10.44 2.38
C THR A 329 14.13 -9.14 2.12
N PHE A 330 13.56 -8.01 2.53
CA PHE A 330 14.14 -6.68 2.37
C PHE A 330 15.54 -6.59 3.01
N ALA A 331 15.69 -7.06 4.25
CA ALA A 331 17.00 -7.08 4.93
C ALA A 331 18.04 -7.92 4.16
N ALA A 332 17.62 -9.07 3.61
CA ALA A 332 18.50 -9.91 2.79
C ALA A 332 18.92 -9.22 1.48
N LEU A 333 18.04 -8.43 0.85
CA LEU A 333 18.41 -7.62 -0.33
C LEU A 333 19.51 -6.61 0.02
N MET A 334 19.43 -5.98 1.19
CA MET A 334 20.50 -5.10 1.68
C MET A 334 21.80 -5.88 1.95
N ASP A 335 21.71 -7.09 2.52
CA ASP A 335 22.87 -7.96 2.78
C ASP A 335 23.57 -8.42 1.49
N LEU A 336 22.80 -8.64 0.41
CA LEU A 336 23.32 -8.95 -0.92
C LEU A 336 24.04 -7.76 -1.58
N GLY A 337 23.94 -6.56 -1.00
CA GLY A 337 24.68 -5.38 -1.44
C GLY A 337 24.01 -4.60 -2.56
N PHE A 338 22.69 -4.74 -2.74
CA PHE A 338 21.94 -3.84 -3.63
C PHE A 338 22.03 -2.38 -3.13
N ASP A 339 22.05 -1.42 -4.06
CA ASP A 339 22.03 0.02 -3.75
C ASP A 339 20.66 0.51 -3.29
N GLY A 340 19.61 -0.24 -3.62
CA GLY A 340 18.25 0.11 -3.29
C GLY A 340 17.23 -0.93 -3.71
N VAL A 341 15.97 -0.54 -3.62
CA VAL A 341 14.82 -1.39 -3.95
C VAL A 341 13.77 -0.59 -4.70
N VAL A 342 13.07 -1.26 -5.61
CA VAL A 342 11.80 -0.84 -6.19
C VAL A 342 10.71 -1.71 -5.58
N LEU A 343 9.87 -1.09 -4.75
CA LEU A 343 8.72 -1.74 -4.10
C LEU A 343 7.55 -1.79 -5.09
N GLU A 344 7.07 -2.99 -5.35
CA GLU A 344 5.94 -3.28 -6.25
C GLU A 344 4.71 -3.72 -5.44
N GLY A 345 3.53 -3.73 -6.06
CA GLY A 345 2.28 -4.09 -5.38
C GLY A 345 1.68 -2.97 -4.52
N VAL A 346 2.23 -1.75 -4.56
CA VAL A 346 1.76 -0.60 -3.77
C VAL A 346 0.37 -0.08 -4.17
N ASP A 347 -0.22 -0.61 -5.26
CA ASP A 347 -1.58 -0.32 -5.69
C ASP A 347 -2.62 -1.34 -5.19
N ALA A 348 -2.21 -2.38 -4.45
CA ALA A 348 -3.10 -3.44 -3.98
C ALA A 348 -4.24 -2.94 -3.05
N TYR A 349 -4.14 -1.71 -2.51
CA TYR A 349 -5.23 -1.09 -1.77
C TYR A 349 -6.44 -0.74 -2.66
N LYS A 350 -6.23 -0.39 -3.94
CA LYS A 350 -7.27 0.09 -4.85
C LYS A 350 -8.44 -0.91 -4.99
N PRO A 351 -8.22 -2.19 -5.34
CA PRO A 351 -9.32 -3.16 -5.46
C PRO A 351 -10.03 -3.42 -4.13
N LEU A 352 -9.32 -3.36 -2.99
CA LEU A 352 -9.92 -3.54 -1.67
C LEU A 352 -10.84 -2.37 -1.29
N GLU A 353 -10.40 -1.14 -1.58
CA GLU A 353 -11.17 0.07 -1.36
C GLU A 353 -12.39 0.16 -2.28
N ALA A 354 -12.26 -0.28 -3.53
CA ALA A 354 -13.37 -0.33 -4.49
C ALA A 354 -14.52 -1.24 -4.03
N ARG A 355 -14.22 -2.32 -3.29
CA ARG A 355 -15.23 -3.23 -2.69
C ARG A 355 -15.95 -2.61 -1.49
N ILE A 356 -15.44 -1.49 -0.95
CA ILE A 356 -16.02 -0.75 0.18
C ILE A 356 -16.28 0.70 -0.25
N PRO A 357 -17.35 0.94 -1.05
CA PRO A 357 -17.69 2.30 -1.47
C PRO A 357 -18.11 3.15 -0.27
N LEU A 358 -17.55 4.37 -0.19
CA LEU A 358 -17.94 5.36 0.80
C LEU A 358 -19.06 6.23 0.21
N ASN A 359 -20.29 5.90 0.57
CA ASN A 359 -21.45 6.72 0.26
C ASN A 359 -21.61 7.72 1.41
N LEU A 360 -21.50 9.01 1.09
CA LEU A 360 -21.84 10.12 1.98
C LEU A 360 -23.28 10.53 1.78
#